data_AF-A0A816AXW0-F1
#
_entry.id   AF-A0A816AXW0-F1
#
_cell.length_a   1.000
_cell.length_b   1.000
_cell.length_c   1.000
_cell.angle_alpha   90.00
_cell.angle_beta   90.00
_cell.angle_gamma   90.00
#
_symmetry.space_group_name_H-M   'P 1'
#
loop_
_entity.id
_entity.type
_entity.pdbx_description
1 polymer ?
#
loop_
_entity_poly.entity_id
_entity_poly.type
_entity_poly.pdbx_seq_one_letter_code
_entity_poly.pdbx_strand_id
1 'polypeptide(L)'
;MFTIFFHLILLSLSLTRACDVLVGMTCTCYEAIDVRCTMNKMAPLILKSSLFREKFQSIDLKFVGEEMLELDSDYFIVLNQLLSNTTQQTLSITLRFQNFRSFHAKAGTFRHLFRGVTSSYSRLTVELQPLKAKSIIFDGNAFESLQINELSIYADSLGSPFELIFNNTNITHLNIEGAAVTHDATLLSKYRGQIRSLKITRMIDAVNSDEFPPFPVQTYTIEAHKMRTLDARSFANYTQLTGLNIIQPDVSITPKLLNGLENLGSLRSVSFDADRIADGALNHVKHVQTLILGSYLRMVDSQSLNSLMSLQQLDVRYVQFSNLQGNTSCALADFINRRRMLGLTVYLPHENLDCDCILVFLNNMIDDGEQITTCQSIHNDRCLFSSCYIVSEYFTRKQKELVPTIKMNTPAMMTPSIAPPVIDFNEQDPPFYPDSKEEEQTTIRVNMEPNIYDEVDDEFPTNTTTATPVVTTTTIITTPPIVTTTPLLNTPEETDNDFATPYMKRLETEMKTYGSANYLILSWIPFAIIASCLFLSLVIAMISYLIYHKRHTVSFKLVPQTPPII
;
A
#
# COMPACT_ATOMS: atom_id res chain seq x y z
N MET A 1 -19.58 8.34 30.51
CA MET A 1 -18.37 7.94 29.77
C MET A 1 -17.88 6.55 30.19
N PHE A 2 -17.63 6.29 31.47
CA PHE A 2 -17.24 4.94 31.95
C PHE A 2 -18.25 3.83 31.62
N THR A 3 -19.56 4.10 31.72
CA THR A 3 -20.64 3.17 31.34
C THR A 3 -20.68 2.87 29.85
N ILE A 4 -20.42 3.87 28.99
CA ILE A 4 -20.38 3.69 27.53
C ILE A 4 -19.15 2.87 27.12
N PHE A 5 -17.99 3.16 27.73
CA PHE A 5 -16.76 2.39 27.50
C PHE A 5 -16.91 0.93 27.98
N PHE A 6 -17.54 0.73 29.15
CA PHE A 6 -17.82 -0.61 29.67
C PHE A 6 -18.85 -1.35 28.80
N HIS A 7 -19.86 -0.65 28.26
CA HIS A 7 -20.81 -1.22 27.30
C HIS A 7 -20.16 -1.56 25.95
N LEU A 8 -19.24 -0.74 25.43
CA LEU A 8 -18.47 -1.03 24.22
C LEU A 8 -17.53 -2.23 24.41
N ILE A 9 -16.90 -2.34 25.58
CA ILE A 9 -16.09 -3.51 25.94
C ILE A 9 -16.98 -4.76 26.07
N LEU A 10 -18.14 -4.67 26.71
CA LEU A 10 -19.08 -5.80 26.78
C LEU A 10 -19.65 -6.18 25.41
N LEU A 11 -19.96 -5.21 24.54
CA LEU A 11 -20.45 -5.46 23.19
C LEU A 11 -19.37 -6.17 22.35
N SER A 12 -18.14 -5.65 22.35
CA SER A 12 -17.01 -6.28 21.64
C SER A 12 -16.69 -7.68 22.19
N LEU A 13 -16.74 -7.88 23.52
CA LEU A 13 -16.58 -9.21 24.13
C LEU A 13 -17.73 -10.16 23.77
N SER A 14 -18.96 -9.65 23.58
CA SER A 14 -20.12 -10.46 23.16
C SER A 14 -20.08 -10.92 21.71
N LEU A 15 -19.33 -10.20 20.86
CA LEU A 15 -19.13 -10.48 19.44
C LEU A 15 -18.05 -11.57 19.21
N THR A 16 -17.16 -11.78 20.19
CA THR A 16 -16.12 -12.79 20.14
C THR A 16 -16.46 -14.00 21.00
N ARG A 17 -16.51 -15.20 20.40
CA ARG A 17 -16.68 -16.45 21.16
C ARG A 17 -15.49 -17.36 20.94
N ALA A 18 -14.98 -17.95 22.02
CA ALA A 18 -14.05 -19.07 21.92
C ALA A 18 -14.77 -20.21 21.19
N CYS A 19 -14.17 -20.73 20.13
CA CYS A 19 -14.74 -21.79 19.32
C CYS A 19 -13.67 -22.85 19.10
N ASP A 20 -13.81 -24.01 19.72
CA ASP A 20 -12.80 -25.07 19.58
C ASP A 20 -12.96 -25.80 18.23
N VAL A 21 -12.60 -25.15 17.12
CA VAL A 21 -12.75 -25.71 15.76
C VAL A 21 -11.69 -26.78 15.50
N LEU A 22 -10.45 -26.50 15.87
CA LEU A 22 -9.27 -27.32 15.60
C LEU A 22 -8.63 -27.79 16.90
N VAL A 23 -8.36 -29.08 16.99
CA VAL A 23 -7.70 -29.69 18.16
C VAL A 23 -6.27 -29.17 18.27
N GLY A 24 -5.88 -28.75 19.48
CA GLY A 24 -4.53 -28.24 19.74
C GLY A 24 -4.32 -26.77 19.34
N MET A 25 -5.35 -26.10 18.82
CA MET A 25 -5.32 -24.67 18.52
C MET A 25 -6.24 -23.89 19.47
N THR A 26 -5.82 -22.70 19.85
CA THR A 26 -6.69 -21.72 20.53
C THR A 26 -7.38 -20.88 19.47
N CYS A 27 -8.70 -21.00 19.35
CA CYS A 27 -9.48 -20.42 18.27
C CYS A 27 -10.53 -19.43 18.79
N THR A 28 -10.65 -18.28 18.11
CA THR A 28 -11.68 -17.27 18.33
C THR A 28 -12.53 -17.11 17.08
N CYS A 29 -13.85 -17.14 17.25
CA CYS A 29 -14.81 -16.92 16.18
C CYS A 29 -15.43 -15.53 16.34
N TYR A 30 -15.48 -14.80 15.23
CA TYR A 30 -16.11 -13.49 15.13
C TYR A 30 -17.38 -13.66 14.28
N GLU A 31 -18.52 -13.32 14.89
CA GLU A 31 -19.84 -13.29 14.21
C GLU A 31 -20.25 -14.60 13.50
N ALA A 32 -19.60 -15.73 13.83
CA ALA A 32 -19.74 -17.03 13.13
C ALA A 32 -19.38 -17.00 11.63
N ILE A 33 -18.64 -15.99 11.18
CA ILE A 33 -18.21 -15.78 9.78
C ILE A 33 -16.70 -15.89 9.66
N ASP A 34 -15.96 -15.47 10.68
CA ASP A 34 -14.50 -15.52 10.69
C ASP A 34 -13.99 -16.38 11.84
N VAL A 35 -12.99 -17.20 11.57
CA VAL A 35 -12.27 -17.97 12.58
C VAL A 35 -10.80 -17.58 12.58
N ARG A 36 -10.25 -17.34 13.77
CA ARG A 36 -8.82 -17.10 13.97
C ARG A 36 -8.28 -18.12 14.96
N CYS A 37 -7.32 -18.93 14.55
CA CYS A 37 -6.74 -19.98 15.37
C CYS A 37 -5.23 -19.77 15.52
N THR A 38 -4.71 -19.96 16.73
CA THR A 38 -3.27 -19.94 16.98
C THR A 38 -2.81 -21.29 17.53
N MET A 39 -1.69 -21.79 17.02
CA MET A 39 -1.03 -23.01 17.46
C MET A 39 0.41 -22.69 17.86
N ASN A 40 0.75 -22.97 19.12
CA ASN A 40 2.09 -22.69 19.67
C ASN A 40 3.07 -23.86 19.52
N LYS A 41 2.59 -25.02 19.09
CA LYS A 41 3.41 -26.20 18.82
C LYS A 41 2.83 -26.93 17.64
N MET A 42 3.66 -27.16 16.62
CA MET A 42 3.23 -27.79 15.39
C MET A 42 2.62 -29.17 15.65
N ALA A 43 1.39 -29.37 15.19
CA ALA A 43 0.66 -30.63 15.25
C ALA A 43 -0.18 -30.79 13.98
N PRO A 44 -0.59 -32.02 13.60
CA PRO A 44 -1.55 -32.24 12.54
C PRO A 44 -2.85 -31.50 12.82
N LEU A 45 -3.44 -30.86 11.80
CA LEU A 45 -4.75 -30.23 11.92
C LEU A 45 -5.81 -31.32 12.06
N ILE A 46 -6.59 -31.29 13.14
CA ILE A 46 -7.67 -32.23 13.40
C ILE A 46 -8.92 -31.44 13.76
N LEU A 47 -10.05 -31.74 13.10
CA LEU A 47 -11.33 -31.14 13.47
C LEU A 47 -11.86 -31.72 14.77
N LYS A 48 -12.37 -30.84 15.62
CA LYS A 48 -13.16 -31.26 16.78
C LYS A 48 -14.58 -31.60 16.30
N SER A 49 -14.92 -32.89 16.17
CA SER A 49 -16.25 -33.37 15.75
C SER A 49 -17.36 -32.81 16.67
N SER A 50 -18.61 -32.51 16.27
CA SER A 50 -19.43 -32.85 15.09
C SER A 50 -20.58 -31.84 14.84
N LEU A 51 -20.48 -30.59 15.32
CA LEU A 51 -21.59 -29.62 15.30
C LEU A 51 -21.31 -28.33 14.51
N PHE A 52 -20.33 -28.32 13.60
CA PHE A 52 -20.06 -27.15 12.79
C PHE A 52 -21.08 -27.01 11.66
N ARG A 53 -22.18 -26.30 11.96
CA ARG A 53 -23.11 -25.73 10.98
C ARG A 53 -22.70 -24.33 10.52
N GLU A 54 -21.64 -23.78 11.11
CA GLU A 54 -21.19 -22.42 10.84
C GLU A 54 -20.48 -22.35 9.49
N LYS A 55 -20.78 -21.29 8.73
CA LYS A 55 -20.24 -21.03 7.40
C LYS A 55 -19.20 -19.92 7.54
N PHE A 56 -17.94 -20.25 7.35
CA PHE A 56 -16.87 -19.27 7.43
C PHE A 56 -16.60 -18.63 6.06
N GLN A 57 -16.46 -17.30 6.04
CA GLN A 57 -15.92 -16.53 4.92
C GLN A 57 -14.40 -16.38 5.05
N SER A 58 -13.88 -16.30 6.28
CA SER A 58 -12.45 -16.13 6.53
C SER A 58 -11.91 -17.12 7.56
N ILE A 59 -10.76 -17.71 7.26
CA ILE A 59 -9.99 -18.57 8.17
C ILE A 59 -8.59 -18.00 8.29
N ASP A 60 -8.18 -17.58 9.49
CA ASP A 60 -6.81 -17.15 9.81
C ASP A 60 -6.16 -18.18 10.76
N LEU A 61 -5.15 -18.88 10.28
CA LEU A 61 -4.39 -19.85 11.06
C LEU A 61 -2.98 -19.35 11.29
N LYS A 62 -2.62 -19.20 12.55
CA LYS A 62 -1.31 -18.78 13.01
C LYS A 62 -0.55 -19.93 13.66
N PHE A 63 0.62 -20.22 13.13
CA PHE A 63 1.56 -21.24 13.59
C PHE A 63 2.78 -20.53 14.18
N VAL A 64 3.03 -20.74 15.47
CA VAL A 64 4.18 -20.17 16.18
C VAL A 64 5.03 -21.33 16.68
N GLY A 65 6.33 -21.34 16.38
CA GLY A 65 7.23 -22.34 16.94
C GLY A 65 8.64 -22.27 16.38
N GLU A 66 9.64 -22.48 17.25
CA GLU A 66 11.08 -22.38 16.96
C GLU A 66 11.68 -23.57 16.20
N GLU A 67 10.84 -24.53 15.80
CA GLU A 67 11.29 -25.78 15.19
C GLU A 67 11.36 -25.67 13.67
N MET A 68 11.73 -26.78 13.03
CA MET A 68 11.59 -26.95 11.58
C MET A 68 10.13 -27.29 11.27
N LEU A 69 9.51 -26.52 10.38
CA LEU A 69 8.14 -26.73 9.93
C LEU A 69 8.15 -27.49 8.62
N GLU A 70 7.64 -28.72 8.62
CA GLU A 70 7.56 -29.57 7.44
C GLU A 70 6.08 -29.89 7.18
N LEU A 71 5.55 -29.39 6.05
CA LEU A 71 4.16 -29.56 5.66
C LEU A 71 4.07 -30.57 4.52
N ASP A 72 3.36 -31.67 4.75
CA ASP A 72 3.07 -32.65 3.70
C ASP A 72 1.86 -32.25 2.84
N SER A 73 1.54 -33.10 1.85
CA SER A 73 0.46 -32.87 0.89
C SER A 73 -0.95 -32.94 1.49
N ASP A 74 -1.10 -33.50 2.69
CA ASP A 74 -2.40 -33.75 3.31
C ASP A 74 -2.62 -32.88 4.55
N TYR A 75 -1.64 -32.08 4.95
CA TYR A 75 -1.68 -31.22 6.14
C TYR A 75 -2.94 -30.34 6.21
N PHE A 76 -3.34 -29.73 5.08
CA PHE A 76 -4.49 -28.85 5.01
C PHE A 76 -5.80 -29.51 4.53
N ILE A 77 -5.84 -30.84 4.37
CA ILE A 77 -7.05 -31.54 3.88
C ILE A 77 -8.29 -31.24 4.74
N VAL A 78 -8.05 -31.05 6.04
CA VAL A 78 -9.06 -30.78 7.05
C VAL A 78 -9.70 -29.40 6.88
N LEU A 79 -8.97 -28.41 6.36
CA LEU A 79 -9.54 -27.09 6.09
C LEU A 79 -10.59 -27.16 4.99
N ASN A 80 -10.39 -28.00 3.98
CA ASN A 80 -11.38 -28.14 2.92
C ASN A 80 -12.73 -28.64 3.44
N GLN A 81 -12.74 -29.44 4.51
CA GLN A 81 -13.97 -29.89 5.16
C GLN A 81 -14.73 -28.73 5.81
N LEU A 82 -14.04 -27.74 6.39
CA LEU A 82 -14.65 -26.52 6.91
C LEU A 82 -15.29 -25.67 5.80
N LEU A 83 -14.76 -25.73 4.57
CA LEU A 83 -15.22 -24.93 3.44
C LEU A 83 -16.34 -25.62 2.63
N SER A 84 -16.43 -26.95 2.70
CA SER A 84 -17.23 -27.80 1.79
C SER A 84 -18.75 -27.57 1.79
N ASN A 85 -19.27 -26.65 2.62
CA ASN A 85 -20.69 -26.27 2.67
C ASN A 85 -20.94 -24.76 2.51
N THR A 86 -19.91 -23.98 2.14
CA THR A 86 -20.02 -22.52 2.00
C THR A 86 -20.49 -22.16 0.59
N THR A 87 -21.68 -21.56 0.51
CA THR A 87 -22.28 -21.02 -0.73
C THR A 87 -22.04 -19.50 -0.87
N GLN A 88 -21.08 -18.95 -0.13
CA GLN A 88 -20.84 -17.51 -0.07
C GLN A 88 -19.96 -17.02 -1.22
N GLN A 89 -20.07 -15.72 -1.52
CA GLN A 89 -19.44 -15.09 -2.68
C GLN A 89 -17.91 -14.99 -2.55
N THR A 90 -17.41 -14.83 -1.33
CA THR A 90 -15.98 -14.61 -1.03
C THR A 90 -15.51 -15.59 0.03
N LEU A 91 -14.31 -16.15 -0.19
CA LEU A 91 -13.66 -17.06 0.74
C LEU A 91 -12.18 -16.68 0.87
N SER A 92 -11.69 -16.53 2.09
CA SER A 92 -10.31 -16.15 2.37
C SER A 92 -9.67 -17.10 3.38
N ILE A 93 -8.46 -17.56 3.10
CA ILE A 93 -7.63 -18.33 4.03
C ILE A 93 -6.31 -17.59 4.19
N THR A 94 -5.94 -17.30 5.43
CA THR A 94 -4.64 -16.73 5.80
C THR A 94 -3.88 -17.73 6.64
N LEU A 95 -2.66 -18.06 6.25
CA LEU A 95 -1.77 -18.99 6.93
C LEU A 95 -0.52 -18.23 7.33
N ARG A 96 -0.29 -18.08 8.64
CA ARG A 96 0.82 -17.30 9.20
C ARG A 96 1.78 -18.21 9.94
N PHE A 97 3.01 -18.28 9.50
CA PHE A 97 4.06 -19.04 10.18
C PHE A 97 5.07 -18.06 10.75
N GLN A 98 5.29 -18.12 12.06
CA GLN A 98 6.14 -17.17 12.78
C GLN A 98 7.16 -17.90 13.65
N ASN A 99 8.33 -17.27 13.77
CA ASN A 99 9.40 -17.67 14.68
C ASN A 99 9.95 -19.08 14.42
N PHE A 100 10.00 -19.54 13.18
CA PHE A 100 10.52 -20.88 12.82
C PHE A 100 11.98 -20.86 12.36
N ARG A 101 12.68 -22.01 12.49
CA ARG A 101 14.06 -22.16 12.00
C ARG A 101 14.13 -22.48 10.51
N SER A 102 13.22 -23.32 10.03
CA SER A 102 13.05 -23.62 8.60
C SER A 102 11.58 -23.92 8.31
N PHE A 103 11.19 -23.65 7.07
CA PHE A 103 9.88 -23.97 6.53
C PHE A 103 10.05 -24.77 5.25
N HIS A 104 9.40 -25.92 5.18
CA HIS A 104 9.43 -26.82 4.04
C HIS A 104 8.00 -27.22 3.68
N ALA A 105 7.48 -26.66 2.58
CA ALA A 105 6.25 -27.12 1.97
C ALA A 105 6.56 -28.15 0.89
N LYS A 106 6.14 -29.39 1.10
CA LYS A 106 6.33 -30.49 0.14
C LYS A 106 5.45 -30.32 -1.10
N ALA A 107 5.70 -31.17 -2.09
CA ALA A 107 4.86 -31.26 -3.28
C ALA A 107 3.38 -31.47 -2.88
N GLY A 108 2.50 -30.62 -3.41
CA GLY A 108 1.07 -30.69 -3.18
C GLY A 108 0.58 -30.27 -1.79
N THR A 109 1.38 -29.62 -0.94
CA THR A 109 0.93 -29.12 0.38
C THR A 109 -0.40 -28.37 0.33
N PHE A 110 -0.59 -27.53 -0.68
CA PHE A 110 -1.77 -26.68 -0.79
C PHE A 110 -2.87 -27.26 -1.71
N ARG A 111 -2.67 -28.46 -2.28
CA ARG A 111 -3.52 -29.03 -3.34
C ARG A 111 -4.99 -29.24 -2.95
N HIS A 112 -5.24 -29.46 -1.66
CA HIS A 112 -6.59 -29.76 -1.16
C HIS A 112 -7.35 -28.50 -0.73
N LEU A 113 -6.69 -27.35 -0.65
CA LEU A 113 -7.37 -26.10 -0.34
C LEU A 113 -8.35 -25.74 -1.47
N PHE A 114 -9.54 -25.27 -1.09
CA PHE A 114 -10.62 -24.86 -2.02
C PHE A 114 -11.16 -25.97 -2.93
N ARG A 115 -10.77 -27.24 -2.73
CA ARG A 115 -11.18 -28.33 -3.60
C ARG A 115 -12.69 -28.59 -3.47
N GLY A 116 -13.42 -28.37 -4.55
CA GLY A 116 -14.88 -28.53 -4.56
C GLY A 116 -15.64 -27.34 -3.97
N VAL A 117 -14.96 -26.23 -3.71
CA VAL A 117 -15.59 -24.96 -3.33
C VAL A 117 -16.04 -24.23 -4.60
N THR A 118 -17.31 -23.78 -4.63
CA THR A 118 -17.91 -23.08 -5.78
C THR A 118 -18.02 -21.57 -5.58
N SER A 119 -17.15 -20.97 -4.76
CA SER A 119 -17.21 -19.52 -4.48
C SER A 119 -16.87 -18.70 -5.73
N SER A 120 -17.44 -17.50 -5.84
CA SER A 120 -17.12 -16.56 -6.93
C SER A 120 -15.72 -15.95 -6.79
N TYR A 121 -15.21 -15.88 -5.55
CA TYR A 121 -13.89 -15.38 -5.23
C TYR A 121 -13.22 -16.22 -4.13
N SER A 122 -11.98 -16.65 -4.35
CA SER A 122 -11.15 -17.36 -3.38
C SER A 122 -9.76 -16.72 -3.26
N ARG A 123 -9.34 -16.48 -2.01
CA ARG A 123 -8.06 -15.87 -1.65
C ARG A 123 -7.28 -16.76 -0.71
N LEU A 124 -6.01 -16.99 -1.02
CA LEU A 124 -5.05 -17.62 -0.12
C LEU A 124 -3.93 -16.63 0.18
N THR A 125 -3.65 -16.42 1.45
CA THR A 125 -2.50 -15.66 1.93
C THR A 125 -1.58 -16.58 2.73
N VAL A 126 -0.30 -16.58 2.39
CA VAL A 126 0.75 -17.31 3.10
C VAL A 126 1.78 -16.30 3.60
N GLU A 127 1.86 -16.11 4.92
CA GLU A 127 2.81 -15.22 5.58
C GLU A 127 3.89 -16.04 6.28
N LEU A 128 5.16 -15.81 5.93
CA LEU A 128 6.31 -16.55 6.43
C LEU A 128 7.30 -15.58 7.09
N GLN A 129 7.44 -15.71 8.41
CA GLN A 129 8.35 -14.90 9.23
C GLN A 129 9.37 -15.80 9.93
N PRO A 130 10.47 -16.17 9.24
CA PRO A 130 11.50 -17.03 9.82
C PRO A 130 12.35 -16.30 10.86
N LEU A 131 13.01 -17.06 11.76
CA LEU A 131 14.05 -16.52 12.66
C LEU A 131 15.35 -16.19 11.92
N LYS A 132 15.60 -16.87 10.78
CA LYS A 132 16.78 -16.68 9.94
C LYS A 132 16.40 -16.58 8.49
N ALA A 133 17.07 -15.69 7.77
CA ALA A 133 16.82 -15.52 6.34
C ALA A 133 17.15 -16.79 5.54
N LYS A 134 16.53 -16.96 4.36
CA LYS A 134 16.77 -18.07 3.41
C LYS A 134 16.46 -19.47 3.97
N SER A 135 15.46 -19.58 4.84
CA SER A 135 15.07 -20.84 5.47
C SER A 135 13.75 -21.41 4.94
N ILE A 136 13.27 -20.88 3.81
CA ILE A 136 11.98 -21.21 3.20
C ILE A 136 12.19 -22.01 1.92
N ILE A 137 11.68 -23.23 1.91
CA ILE A 137 11.76 -24.16 0.80
C ILE A 137 10.34 -24.57 0.40
N PHE A 138 10.01 -24.37 -0.86
CA PHE A 138 8.85 -24.97 -1.51
C PHE A 138 9.36 -26.02 -2.48
N ASP A 139 8.96 -27.27 -2.30
CA ASP A 139 9.23 -28.31 -3.28
C ASP A 139 8.52 -28.00 -4.62
N GLY A 140 8.95 -28.69 -5.67
CA GLY A 140 8.24 -28.67 -6.94
C GLY A 140 6.77 -29.04 -6.76
N ASN A 141 5.91 -28.24 -7.37
CA ASN A 141 4.45 -28.33 -7.34
C ASN A 141 3.86 -28.23 -5.93
N ALA A 142 4.44 -27.43 -5.02
CA ALA A 142 3.84 -27.20 -3.69
C ALA A 142 2.36 -26.73 -3.77
N PHE A 143 2.03 -25.95 -4.82
CA PHE A 143 0.68 -25.46 -5.09
C PHE A 143 -0.08 -26.26 -6.16
N GLU A 144 0.32 -27.50 -6.46
CA GLU A 144 -0.28 -28.32 -7.52
C GLU A 144 -1.82 -28.30 -7.52
N SER A 145 -2.42 -28.10 -8.69
CA SER A 145 -3.89 -28.11 -8.91
C SER A 145 -4.66 -27.03 -8.13
N LEU A 146 -3.98 -26.05 -7.52
CA LEU A 146 -4.64 -24.94 -6.87
C LEU A 146 -5.31 -24.02 -7.90
N GLN A 147 -6.61 -23.79 -7.71
CA GLN A 147 -7.43 -22.92 -8.55
C GLN A 147 -8.04 -21.80 -7.70
N ILE A 148 -7.47 -20.59 -7.78
CA ILE A 148 -7.89 -19.47 -6.94
C ILE A 148 -7.82 -18.12 -7.65
N ASN A 149 -8.57 -17.14 -7.14
CA ASN A 149 -8.53 -15.78 -7.66
C ASN A 149 -7.25 -15.06 -7.22
N GLU A 150 -6.87 -15.19 -5.96
CA GLU A 150 -5.71 -14.46 -5.44
C GLU A 150 -4.84 -15.32 -4.52
N LEU A 151 -3.55 -15.39 -4.84
CA LEU A 151 -2.51 -15.93 -3.97
C LEU A 151 -1.59 -14.78 -3.54
N SER A 152 -1.46 -14.54 -2.25
CA SER A 152 -0.45 -13.63 -1.69
C SER A 152 0.57 -14.41 -0.88
N ILE A 153 1.87 -14.23 -1.16
CA ILE A 153 2.97 -14.84 -0.42
C ILE A 153 3.87 -13.75 0.12
N TYR A 154 4.01 -13.70 1.44
CA TYR A 154 4.93 -12.79 2.14
C TYR A 154 6.09 -13.62 2.68
N ALA A 155 7.26 -13.46 2.08
CA ALA A 155 8.44 -14.26 2.40
C ALA A 155 9.72 -13.46 2.10
N ASP A 156 10.85 -13.86 2.66
CA ASP A 156 12.15 -13.25 2.35
C ASP A 156 12.83 -13.89 1.11
N SER A 157 12.44 -15.12 0.77
CA SER A 157 12.97 -15.89 -0.35
C SER A 157 12.03 -17.02 -0.74
N LEU A 158 12.04 -17.37 -2.03
CA LEU A 158 11.50 -18.64 -2.52
C LEU A 158 12.69 -19.49 -2.96
N GLY A 159 13.08 -20.49 -2.16
CA GLY A 159 14.28 -21.30 -2.40
C GLY A 159 14.29 -22.12 -3.69
N SER A 160 13.15 -22.21 -4.39
CA SER A 160 12.99 -22.96 -5.64
C SER A 160 12.57 -22.04 -6.80
N PRO A 161 12.88 -22.41 -8.06
CA PRO A 161 12.42 -21.69 -9.25
C PRO A 161 10.91 -21.56 -9.33
N PHE A 162 10.45 -20.43 -9.89
CA PHE A 162 9.05 -20.12 -10.11
C PHE A 162 8.31 -21.23 -10.86
N GLU A 163 8.93 -21.77 -11.92
CA GLU A 163 8.36 -22.83 -12.76
C GLU A 163 8.11 -24.13 -11.99
N LEU A 164 8.89 -24.40 -10.95
CA LEU A 164 8.69 -25.56 -10.09
C LEU A 164 7.58 -25.31 -9.09
N ILE A 165 7.60 -24.18 -8.37
CA ILE A 165 6.65 -23.90 -7.28
C ILE A 165 5.22 -23.84 -7.82
N PHE A 166 5.02 -23.15 -8.94
CA PHE A 166 3.70 -22.82 -9.48
C PHE A 166 3.28 -23.65 -10.70
N ASN A 167 3.92 -24.79 -10.94
CA ASN A 167 3.49 -25.65 -12.04
C ASN A 167 2.08 -26.23 -11.78
N ASN A 168 1.32 -26.48 -12.85
CA ASN A 168 -0.04 -27.03 -12.79
C ASN A 168 -1.00 -26.22 -11.88
N THR A 169 -0.80 -24.91 -11.76
CA THR A 169 -1.69 -24.00 -11.01
C THR A 169 -2.62 -23.22 -11.95
N ASN A 170 -3.73 -22.70 -11.44
CA ASN A 170 -4.56 -21.71 -12.12
C ASN A 170 -4.87 -20.57 -11.15
N ILE A 171 -4.08 -19.49 -11.24
CA ILE A 171 -4.14 -18.36 -10.31
C ILE A 171 -4.43 -17.09 -11.11
N THR A 172 -5.47 -16.35 -10.74
CA THR A 172 -5.79 -15.10 -11.45
C THR A 172 -4.78 -14.00 -11.07
N HIS A 173 -4.52 -13.82 -9.78
CA HIS A 173 -3.59 -12.82 -9.25
C HIS A 173 -2.62 -13.46 -8.28
N LEU A 174 -1.33 -13.41 -8.58
CA LEU A 174 -0.24 -13.83 -7.70
C LEU A 174 0.51 -12.59 -7.23
N ASN A 175 0.55 -12.37 -5.92
CA ASN A 175 1.35 -11.34 -5.28
C ASN A 175 2.46 -11.99 -4.45
N ILE A 176 3.70 -11.59 -4.70
CA ILE A 176 4.86 -12.06 -3.94
C ILE A 176 5.55 -10.83 -3.34
N GLU A 177 5.63 -10.78 -2.02
CA GLU A 177 6.20 -9.66 -1.30
C GLU A 177 7.43 -10.09 -0.50
N GLY A 178 8.50 -9.29 -0.60
CA GLY A 178 9.77 -9.46 0.08
C GLY A 178 10.74 -10.45 -0.60
N ALA A 179 10.21 -11.45 -1.30
CA ALA A 179 11.01 -12.60 -1.71
C ALA A 179 11.79 -12.41 -3.01
N ALA A 180 13.05 -12.83 -3.02
CA ALA A 180 13.76 -13.12 -4.26
C ALA A 180 13.18 -14.40 -4.90
N VAL A 181 12.85 -14.33 -6.18
CA VAL A 181 12.26 -15.45 -6.94
C VAL A 181 13.17 -15.77 -8.11
N THR A 182 13.61 -17.03 -8.20
CA THR A 182 14.47 -17.49 -9.28
C THR A 182 13.65 -17.98 -10.46
N HIS A 183 14.22 -17.87 -11.66
CA HIS A 183 13.64 -18.31 -12.92
C HIS A 183 14.58 -19.34 -13.56
N ASP A 184 14.03 -20.46 -14.03
CA ASP A 184 14.79 -21.46 -14.78
C ASP A 184 14.20 -21.63 -16.19
N ALA A 185 14.90 -21.07 -17.18
CA ALA A 185 14.51 -21.12 -18.58
C ALA A 185 14.38 -22.55 -19.13
N THR A 186 15.10 -23.54 -18.55
CA THR A 186 15.03 -24.94 -19.00
C THR A 186 13.68 -25.58 -18.66
N LEU A 187 12.98 -25.05 -17.64
CA LEU A 187 11.70 -25.56 -17.17
C LEU A 187 10.50 -24.95 -17.89
N LEU A 188 10.68 -23.85 -18.62
CA LEU A 188 9.61 -23.18 -19.38
C LEU A 188 8.85 -24.13 -20.33
N SER A 189 9.58 -25.04 -20.99
CA SER A 189 8.98 -26.03 -21.90
C SER A 189 8.03 -27.02 -21.22
N LYS A 190 8.16 -27.17 -19.89
CA LYS A 190 7.38 -28.09 -19.05
C LYS A 190 6.38 -27.35 -18.15
N TYR A 191 6.45 -26.02 -18.11
CA TYR A 191 5.56 -25.21 -17.29
C TYR A 191 4.14 -25.25 -17.87
N ARG A 192 3.18 -25.62 -17.01
CA ARG A 192 1.75 -25.72 -17.34
C ARG A 192 0.87 -24.86 -16.44
N GLY A 193 1.49 -24.08 -15.55
CA GLY A 193 0.75 -23.14 -14.71
C GLY A 193 0.09 -22.05 -15.55
N GLN A 194 -1.06 -21.57 -15.09
CA GLN A 194 -1.83 -20.49 -15.69
C GLN A 194 -1.94 -19.37 -14.66
N ILE A 195 -1.00 -18.43 -14.72
CA ILE A 195 -1.02 -17.23 -13.88
C ILE A 195 -1.35 -16.03 -14.76
N ARG A 196 -2.49 -15.37 -14.51
CA ARG A 196 -2.87 -14.21 -15.32
C ARG A 196 -2.03 -13.00 -14.96
N SER A 197 -2.00 -12.62 -13.68
CA SER A 197 -1.26 -11.46 -13.22
C SER A 197 -0.28 -11.82 -12.12
N LEU A 198 0.96 -11.39 -12.27
CA LEU A 198 2.00 -11.45 -11.24
C LEU A 198 2.36 -10.04 -10.80
N LYS A 199 2.38 -9.82 -9.49
CA LYS A 199 2.97 -8.63 -8.85
C LYS A 199 4.09 -9.09 -7.94
N ILE A 200 5.28 -8.50 -8.07
CA ILE A 200 6.39 -8.72 -7.14
C ILE A 200 6.73 -7.38 -6.48
N THR A 201 6.62 -7.35 -5.14
CA THR A 201 6.99 -6.20 -4.31
C THR A 201 8.26 -6.52 -3.53
N ARG A 202 9.32 -5.72 -3.70
CA ARG A 202 10.58 -5.91 -2.97
C ARG A 202 11.24 -4.57 -2.65
N MET A 203 11.93 -4.52 -1.51
CA MET A 203 12.96 -3.52 -1.26
C MET A 203 14.25 -3.97 -1.94
N ILE A 204 14.79 -3.15 -2.84
CA ILE A 204 15.90 -3.55 -3.71
C ILE A 204 16.72 -2.34 -4.16
N ASP A 205 18.03 -2.48 -4.31
CA ASP A 205 18.92 -1.39 -4.74
C ASP A 205 18.88 -1.15 -6.26
N ALA A 206 18.70 -2.22 -7.05
CA ALA A 206 18.73 -2.19 -8.51
C ALA A 206 17.53 -2.89 -9.12
N VAL A 207 16.90 -2.26 -10.11
CA VAL A 207 15.78 -2.84 -10.88
C VAL A 207 16.30 -3.20 -12.27
N ASN A 208 16.44 -4.50 -12.54
CA ASN A 208 16.93 -5.06 -13.80
C ASN A 208 16.40 -6.50 -14.00
N SER A 209 16.70 -7.11 -15.15
CA SER A 209 16.26 -8.48 -15.49
C SER A 209 16.83 -9.58 -14.61
N ASP A 210 17.97 -9.35 -13.94
CA ASP A 210 18.59 -10.34 -13.06
C ASP A 210 17.81 -10.44 -11.73
N GLU A 211 17.35 -9.29 -11.21
CA GLU A 211 16.51 -9.21 -10.00
C GLU A 211 15.04 -9.53 -10.26
N PHE A 212 14.57 -9.26 -11.49
CA PHE A 212 13.19 -9.47 -11.93
C PHE A 212 13.15 -10.19 -13.28
N PRO A 213 13.36 -11.52 -13.30
CA PRO A 213 13.45 -12.30 -14.54
C PRO A 213 12.10 -12.42 -15.28
N PRO A 214 12.08 -12.85 -16.55
CA PRO A 214 10.87 -12.89 -17.37
C PRO A 214 10.02 -14.12 -17.02
N PHE A 215 9.13 -13.99 -16.04
CA PHE A 215 8.24 -15.08 -15.64
C PHE A 215 7.17 -15.40 -16.72
N PRO A 216 6.75 -16.68 -16.86
CA PRO A 216 5.75 -17.13 -17.84
C PRO A 216 4.31 -16.79 -17.40
N VAL A 217 3.98 -15.50 -17.39
CA VAL A 217 2.68 -14.94 -16.95
C VAL A 217 2.09 -14.02 -18.03
N GLN A 218 0.78 -13.73 -17.97
CA GLN A 218 0.16 -12.83 -18.96
C GLN A 218 0.50 -11.36 -18.71
N THR A 219 0.43 -10.93 -17.45
CA THR A 219 0.78 -9.57 -17.03
C THR A 219 1.70 -9.61 -15.82
N TYR A 220 2.72 -8.75 -15.84
CA TYR A 220 3.73 -8.66 -14.81
C TYR A 220 3.87 -7.20 -14.35
N THR A 221 3.83 -7.01 -13.04
CA THR A 221 4.04 -5.71 -12.38
C THR A 221 5.19 -5.82 -11.38
N ILE A 222 6.14 -4.92 -11.51
CA ILE A 222 7.26 -4.78 -10.56
C ILE A 222 6.94 -3.62 -9.61
N GLU A 223 7.07 -3.84 -8.31
CA GLU A 223 7.03 -2.79 -7.30
C GLU A 223 8.33 -2.78 -6.50
N ALA A 224 9.14 -1.75 -6.75
CA ALA A 224 10.47 -1.60 -6.17
C ALA A 224 10.47 -0.47 -5.13
N HIS A 225 10.89 -0.81 -3.91
CA HIS A 225 11.04 0.12 -2.80
C HIS A 225 12.51 0.47 -2.58
N LYS A 226 12.81 1.75 -2.33
CA LYS A 226 14.15 2.27 -2.01
C LYS A 226 15.25 1.98 -3.05
N MET A 227 14.85 1.88 -4.32
CA MET A 227 15.80 1.62 -5.40
C MET A 227 16.68 2.83 -5.72
N ARG A 228 17.91 2.55 -6.19
CA ARG A 228 18.92 3.54 -6.59
C ARG A 228 19.19 3.54 -8.09
N THR A 229 19.02 2.38 -8.72
CA THR A 229 19.32 2.20 -10.15
C THR A 229 18.23 1.43 -10.85
N LEU A 230 17.96 1.83 -12.09
CA LEU A 230 17.03 1.16 -12.99
C LEU A 230 17.76 0.93 -14.32
N ASP A 231 17.87 -0.32 -14.73
CA ASP A 231 18.30 -0.70 -16.08
C ASP A 231 17.09 -1.20 -16.86
N ALA A 232 16.30 -0.25 -17.38
CA ALA A 232 15.10 -0.58 -18.14
C ALA A 232 15.40 -1.34 -19.46
N ARG A 233 16.62 -1.21 -20.01
CA ARG A 233 17.01 -1.87 -21.26
C ARG A 233 17.13 -3.38 -21.09
N SER A 234 17.47 -3.83 -19.87
CA SER A 234 17.46 -5.25 -19.53
C SER A 234 16.08 -5.92 -19.72
N PHE A 235 14.99 -5.13 -19.69
CA PHE A 235 13.63 -5.61 -19.92
C PHE A 235 13.16 -5.53 -21.37
N ALA A 236 14.02 -5.24 -22.34
CA ALA A 236 13.62 -4.97 -23.74
C ALA A 236 12.75 -6.07 -24.38
N ASN A 237 12.90 -7.33 -23.94
CA ASN A 237 12.16 -8.48 -24.45
C ASN A 237 10.92 -8.85 -23.62
N TYR A 238 10.56 -8.06 -22.61
CA TYR A 238 9.46 -8.39 -21.69
C TYR A 238 8.14 -7.95 -22.29
N THR A 239 7.47 -8.87 -22.98
CA THR A 239 6.14 -8.60 -23.56
C THR A 239 5.04 -8.56 -22.50
N GLN A 240 5.28 -9.14 -21.33
CA GLN A 240 4.34 -9.26 -20.22
C GLN A 240 4.47 -8.14 -19.18
N LEU A 241 5.56 -7.36 -19.19
CA LEU A 241 5.76 -6.28 -18.22
C LEU A 241 4.82 -5.11 -18.53
N THR A 242 3.74 -5.00 -17.76
CA THR A 242 2.68 -4.01 -17.98
C THR A 242 2.67 -2.89 -16.95
N GLY A 243 3.29 -3.11 -15.78
CA GLY A 243 3.31 -2.16 -14.67
C GLY A 243 4.68 -2.01 -14.03
N LEU A 244 5.07 -0.78 -13.71
CA LEU A 244 6.27 -0.47 -12.93
C LEU A 244 5.95 0.56 -11.84
N ASN A 245 6.07 0.15 -10.59
CA ASN A 245 5.87 0.98 -9.42
C ASN A 245 7.20 1.22 -8.73
N ILE A 246 7.59 2.48 -8.57
CA ILE A 246 8.83 2.90 -7.93
C ILE A 246 8.45 3.72 -6.70
N ILE A 247 8.75 3.16 -5.53
CA ILE A 247 8.33 3.70 -4.24
C ILE A 247 9.55 4.14 -3.44
N GLN A 248 9.53 5.40 -3.01
CA GLN A 248 10.59 6.04 -2.22
C GLN A 248 12.01 5.74 -2.74
N PRO A 249 12.32 6.00 -4.02
CA PRO A 249 13.68 5.79 -4.51
C PRO A 249 14.67 6.66 -3.71
N ASP A 250 15.86 6.11 -3.46
CA ASP A 250 16.97 6.82 -2.80
C ASP A 250 17.57 7.92 -3.70
N VAL A 251 17.07 8.05 -4.93
CA VAL A 251 17.52 8.98 -5.97
C VAL A 251 16.33 9.68 -6.63
N SER A 252 16.56 10.89 -7.16
CA SER A 252 15.54 11.59 -7.94
C SER A 252 15.24 10.89 -9.27
N ILE A 253 13.99 11.00 -9.73
CA ILE A 253 13.57 10.50 -11.04
C ILE A 253 14.02 11.48 -12.13
N THR A 254 15.00 11.05 -12.92
CA THR A 254 15.63 11.84 -14.00
C THR A 254 15.55 11.07 -15.33
N PRO A 255 15.75 11.72 -16.49
CA PRO A 255 15.81 11.03 -17.78
C PRO A 255 16.85 9.90 -17.81
N LYS A 256 17.99 10.10 -17.14
CA LYS A 256 19.04 9.08 -17.04
C LYS A 256 18.54 7.81 -16.34
N LEU A 257 17.77 7.96 -15.26
CA LEU A 257 17.22 6.83 -14.49
C LEU A 257 16.15 6.08 -15.29
N LEU A 258 15.29 6.80 -16.02
CA LEU A 258 14.19 6.21 -16.79
C LEU A 258 14.57 5.76 -18.21
N ASN A 259 15.82 5.96 -18.61
CA ASN A 259 16.33 5.62 -19.94
C ASN A 259 16.08 4.16 -20.29
N GLY A 260 15.44 3.92 -21.44
CA GLY A 260 15.10 2.60 -21.94
C GLY A 260 13.63 2.21 -21.71
N LEU A 261 12.92 2.86 -20.77
CA LEU A 261 11.48 2.61 -20.58
C LEU A 261 10.68 2.90 -21.85
N GLU A 262 11.13 3.83 -22.69
CA GLU A 262 10.48 4.18 -23.95
C GLU A 262 10.41 3.01 -24.95
N ASN A 263 11.25 1.98 -24.77
CA ASN A 263 11.29 0.80 -25.63
C ASN A 263 10.36 -0.32 -25.13
N LEU A 264 9.78 -0.18 -23.93
CA LEU A 264 8.90 -1.19 -23.33
C LEU A 264 7.47 -1.02 -23.85
N GLY A 265 7.21 -1.48 -25.08
CA GLY A 265 5.91 -1.30 -25.74
C GLY A 265 4.70 -1.89 -25.00
N SER A 266 4.91 -2.83 -24.08
CA SER A 266 3.86 -3.42 -23.24
C SER A 266 3.60 -2.65 -21.95
N LEU A 267 4.45 -1.70 -21.56
CA LEU A 267 4.32 -0.95 -20.32
C LEU A 267 3.14 0.02 -20.42
N ARG A 268 2.12 -0.19 -19.59
CA ARG A 268 0.87 0.59 -19.62
C ARG A 268 0.70 1.49 -18.40
N SER A 269 1.24 1.07 -17.26
CA SER A 269 1.07 1.76 -15.99
C SER A 269 2.43 2.02 -15.35
N VAL A 270 2.63 3.23 -14.87
CA VAL A 270 3.77 3.61 -14.04
C VAL A 270 3.31 4.33 -12.79
N SER A 271 3.92 3.99 -11.66
CA SER A 271 3.72 4.68 -10.39
C SER A 271 5.05 5.23 -9.88
N PHE A 272 5.09 6.51 -9.54
CA PHE A 272 6.25 7.15 -8.94
C PHE A 272 5.85 7.80 -7.62
N ASP A 273 6.34 7.23 -6.54
CA ASP A 273 6.27 7.82 -5.21
C ASP A 273 7.66 8.33 -4.81
N ALA A 274 8.08 9.42 -5.42
CA ALA A 274 9.44 9.96 -5.34
C ALA A 274 9.42 11.45 -5.02
N ASP A 275 10.44 11.94 -4.29
CA ASP A 275 10.55 13.35 -3.89
C ASP A 275 10.54 14.31 -5.10
N ARG A 276 11.28 13.95 -6.16
CA ARG A 276 11.51 14.81 -7.32
C ARG A 276 11.49 14.04 -8.63
N ILE A 277 10.70 14.54 -9.59
CA ILE A 277 10.64 14.14 -10.99
C ILE A 277 11.04 15.35 -11.83
N ALA A 278 12.22 15.30 -12.46
CA ALA A 278 12.84 16.48 -13.07
C ALA A 278 13.31 16.26 -14.51
N ASP A 279 13.70 17.36 -15.15
CA ASP A 279 14.40 17.42 -16.44
C ASP A 279 13.68 16.70 -17.59
N GLY A 280 12.34 16.67 -17.55
CA GLY A 280 11.55 15.96 -18.55
C GLY A 280 11.67 14.44 -18.46
N ALA A 281 11.95 13.87 -17.28
CA ALA A 281 12.08 12.42 -17.07
C ALA A 281 10.91 11.62 -17.66
N LEU A 282 9.69 12.14 -17.55
CA LEU A 282 8.49 11.43 -18.02
C LEU A 282 8.39 11.30 -19.55
N ASN A 283 9.27 11.95 -20.33
CA ASN A 283 9.40 11.72 -21.77
C ASN A 283 9.69 10.24 -22.10
N HIS A 284 10.38 9.54 -21.20
CA HIS A 284 10.70 8.12 -21.34
C HIS A 284 9.49 7.20 -21.13
N VAL A 285 8.40 7.71 -20.57
CA VAL A 285 7.16 6.96 -20.33
C VAL A 285 5.95 7.58 -21.07
N LYS A 286 6.19 8.38 -22.11
CA LYS A 286 5.13 9.08 -22.88
C LYS A 286 4.03 8.20 -23.49
N HIS A 287 4.27 6.89 -23.62
CA HIS A 287 3.35 5.91 -24.18
C HIS A 287 2.42 5.27 -23.13
N VAL A 288 2.67 5.49 -21.83
CA VAL A 288 1.87 4.91 -20.75
C VAL A 288 0.47 5.51 -20.70
N GLN A 289 -0.49 4.68 -20.29
CA GLN A 289 -1.90 5.03 -20.19
C GLN A 289 -2.27 5.49 -18.78
N THR A 290 -1.60 4.95 -17.77
CA THR A 290 -1.85 5.24 -16.36
C THR A 290 -0.58 5.76 -15.70
N LEU A 291 -0.69 6.90 -15.03
CA LEU A 291 0.34 7.47 -14.17
C LEU A 291 -0.23 7.63 -12.77
N ILE A 292 0.48 7.09 -11.78
CA ILE A 292 0.18 7.27 -10.37
C ILE A 292 1.31 8.07 -9.75
N LEU A 293 0.97 9.15 -9.05
CA LEU A 293 1.92 9.97 -8.29
C LEU A 293 1.68 9.77 -6.80
N GLY A 294 2.74 9.44 -6.08
CA GLY A 294 2.67 9.08 -4.67
C GLY A 294 2.81 10.26 -3.71
N SER A 295 2.69 9.94 -2.43
CA SER A 295 2.67 10.89 -1.32
C SER A 295 3.98 11.66 -1.06
N TYR A 296 5.12 11.12 -1.48
CA TYR A 296 6.42 11.77 -1.29
C TYR A 296 6.72 12.84 -2.34
N LEU A 297 5.88 12.99 -3.36
CA LEU A 297 6.10 13.97 -4.41
C LEU A 297 6.15 15.40 -3.87
N ARG A 298 7.27 16.09 -4.12
CA ARG A 298 7.43 17.52 -3.86
C ARG A 298 7.60 18.33 -5.14
N MET A 299 8.20 17.74 -6.17
CA MET A 299 8.45 18.44 -7.44
C MET A 299 8.23 17.53 -8.65
N VAL A 300 7.42 18.02 -9.60
CA VAL A 300 7.34 17.52 -10.96
C VAL A 300 7.40 18.70 -11.92
N ASP A 301 8.33 18.66 -12.86
CA ASP A 301 8.50 19.76 -13.82
C ASP A 301 7.41 19.74 -14.92
N SER A 302 7.11 20.90 -15.48
CA SER A 302 6.05 21.05 -16.49
C SER A 302 6.40 20.36 -17.82
N GLN A 303 7.68 20.23 -18.17
CA GLN A 303 8.12 19.52 -19.36
C GLN A 303 7.85 18.02 -19.24
N SER A 304 8.06 17.43 -18.05
CA SER A 304 7.69 16.06 -17.72
C SER A 304 6.18 15.84 -17.91
N LEU A 305 5.33 16.67 -17.31
CA LEU A 305 3.87 16.51 -17.44
C LEU A 305 3.41 16.62 -18.89
N ASN A 306 3.87 17.64 -19.63
CA ASN A 306 3.43 17.89 -21.00
C ASN A 306 3.88 16.81 -21.99
N SER A 307 4.83 15.94 -21.63
CA SER A 307 5.27 14.82 -22.46
C SER A 307 4.27 13.67 -22.55
N LEU A 308 3.33 13.58 -21.60
CA LEU A 308 2.43 12.45 -21.38
C LEU A 308 1.22 12.48 -22.33
N MET A 309 1.46 12.39 -23.63
CA MET A 309 0.43 12.54 -24.66
C MET A 309 -0.59 11.39 -24.69
N SER A 310 -0.18 10.18 -24.30
CA SER A 310 -1.00 8.96 -24.32
C SER A 310 -1.75 8.71 -23.02
N LEU A 311 -1.57 9.58 -22.02
CA LEU A 311 -2.12 9.40 -20.70
C LEU A 311 -3.65 9.49 -20.73
N GLN A 312 -4.29 8.45 -20.21
CA GLN A 312 -5.74 8.31 -20.08
C GLN A 312 -6.18 8.42 -18.62
N GLN A 313 -5.32 8.01 -17.69
CA GLN A 313 -5.60 8.03 -16.26
C GLN A 313 -4.45 8.66 -15.49
N LEU A 314 -4.76 9.66 -14.67
CA LEU A 314 -3.85 10.25 -13.71
C LEU A 314 -4.40 10.06 -12.29
N ASP A 315 -3.65 9.38 -11.43
CA ASP A 315 -3.99 9.21 -10.03
C ASP A 315 -3.05 10.04 -9.16
N VAL A 316 -3.61 11.05 -8.49
CA VAL A 316 -2.91 11.94 -7.56
C VAL A 316 -3.56 11.94 -6.18
N ARG A 317 -4.36 10.90 -5.86
CA ARG A 317 -5.08 10.79 -4.57
C ARG A 317 -4.17 10.85 -3.36
N TYR A 318 -2.94 10.39 -3.50
CA TYR A 318 -1.97 10.33 -2.42
C TYR A 318 -1.08 11.58 -2.35
N VAL A 319 -1.14 12.48 -3.34
CA VAL A 319 -0.30 13.68 -3.39
C VAL A 319 -0.82 14.74 -2.42
N GLN A 320 0.08 15.22 -1.56
CA GLN A 320 -0.20 16.34 -0.67
C GLN A 320 0.12 17.67 -1.37
N PHE A 321 -0.91 18.33 -1.91
CA PHE A 321 -0.74 19.59 -2.68
C PHE A 321 -0.05 20.71 -1.89
N SER A 322 -0.26 20.76 -0.56
CA SER A 322 0.38 21.72 0.34
C SER A 322 1.90 21.53 0.46
N ASN A 323 2.42 20.33 0.16
CA ASN A 323 3.84 20.00 0.21
C ASN A 323 4.55 20.14 -1.16
N LEU A 324 3.79 20.41 -2.22
CA LEU A 324 4.36 20.63 -3.55
C LEU A 324 5.06 22.00 -3.62
N GLN A 325 6.19 22.05 -4.33
CA GLN A 325 6.82 23.34 -4.66
C GLN A 325 5.86 24.19 -5.49
N GLY A 326 5.87 25.52 -5.27
CA GLY A 326 4.83 26.42 -5.80
C GLY A 326 4.61 26.37 -7.31
N ASN A 327 5.65 26.12 -8.11
CA ASN A 327 5.50 25.96 -9.56
C ASN A 327 4.92 24.60 -9.96
N THR A 328 5.17 23.56 -9.15
CA THR A 328 4.73 22.18 -9.40
C THR A 328 3.23 22.04 -9.28
N SER A 329 2.66 22.54 -8.18
CA SER A 329 1.22 22.43 -7.92
C SER A 329 0.40 23.15 -9.00
N CYS A 330 0.86 24.33 -9.43
CA CYS A 330 0.22 25.06 -10.53
C CYS A 330 0.37 24.35 -11.88
N ALA A 331 1.56 23.80 -12.19
CA ALA A 331 1.79 23.06 -13.43
C ALA A 331 0.93 21.79 -13.51
N LEU A 332 0.78 21.07 -12.40
CA LEU A 332 -0.08 19.90 -12.30
C LEU A 332 -1.56 20.27 -12.51
N ALA A 333 -2.00 21.36 -11.88
CA ALA A 333 -3.37 21.85 -12.04
C ALA A 333 -3.68 22.29 -13.48
N ASP A 334 -2.75 22.99 -14.13
CA ASP A 334 -2.87 23.39 -15.55
C ASP A 334 -2.91 22.18 -16.48
N PHE A 335 -2.04 21.20 -16.23
CA PHE A 335 -2.04 19.94 -16.97
C PHE A 335 -3.38 19.22 -16.85
N ILE A 336 -3.90 19.04 -15.64
CA ILE A 336 -5.21 18.39 -15.38
C ILE A 336 -6.33 19.15 -16.10
N ASN A 337 -6.40 20.47 -15.93
CA ASN A 337 -7.43 21.31 -16.54
C ASN A 337 -7.46 21.16 -18.08
N ARG A 338 -6.29 21.24 -18.73
CA ARG A 338 -6.18 21.11 -20.19
C ARG A 338 -6.52 19.71 -20.69
N ARG A 339 -6.04 18.67 -19.98
CA ARG A 339 -6.14 17.27 -20.44
C ARG A 339 -7.48 16.63 -20.12
N ARG A 340 -8.18 17.08 -19.09
CA ARG A 340 -9.53 16.58 -18.77
C ARG A 340 -10.50 16.82 -19.92
N MET A 341 -10.45 18.00 -20.55
CA MET A 341 -11.27 18.31 -21.74
C MET A 341 -10.97 17.39 -22.93
N LEU A 342 -9.85 16.65 -22.89
CA LEU A 342 -9.43 15.68 -23.89
C LEU A 342 -9.67 14.23 -23.45
N GLY A 343 -10.45 14.01 -22.39
CA GLY A 343 -10.83 12.67 -21.91
C GLY A 343 -9.89 12.05 -20.88
N LEU A 344 -9.02 12.84 -20.23
CA LEU A 344 -8.22 12.36 -19.09
C LEU A 344 -9.12 12.11 -17.87
N THR A 345 -9.11 10.88 -17.35
CA THR A 345 -9.69 10.53 -16.05
C THR A 345 -8.69 10.87 -14.95
N VAL A 346 -9.13 11.63 -13.95
CA VAL A 346 -8.27 12.08 -12.85
C VAL A 346 -8.87 11.67 -11.51
N TYR A 347 -8.04 11.08 -10.65
CA TYR A 347 -8.41 10.75 -9.27
C TYR A 347 -7.72 11.73 -8.31
N LEU A 348 -8.50 12.46 -7.54
CA LEU A 348 -8.04 13.51 -6.62
C LEU A 348 -8.17 13.10 -5.14
N PRO A 349 -7.34 13.69 -4.25
CA PRO A 349 -7.50 13.51 -2.81
C PRO A 349 -8.94 13.82 -2.36
N HIS A 350 -9.53 12.93 -1.56
CA HIS A 350 -10.90 13.09 -1.06
C HIS A 350 -10.98 14.11 0.08
N GLU A 351 -9.88 14.32 0.82
CA GLU A 351 -9.80 15.26 1.92
C GLU A 351 -8.97 16.49 1.55
N ASN A 352 -9.42 17.67 1.97
CA ASN A 352 -8.70 18.93 1.83
C ASN A 352 -8.60 19.66 3.17
N LEU A 353 -7.87 19.06 4.12
CA LEU A 353 -7.72 19.57 5.49
C LEU A 353 -7.08 20.96 5.55
N ASP A 354 -6.19 21.28 4.61
CA ASP A 354 -5.46 22.56 4.56
C ASP A 354 -6.22 23.65 3.79
N CYS A 355 -7.40 23.31 3.23
CA CYS A 355 -8.15 24.15 2.29
C CYS A 355 -7.25 24.72 1.18
N ASP A 356 -6.43 23.87 0.57
CA ASP A 356 -5.53 24.23 -0.52
C ASP A 356 -6.33 24.71 -1.74
N CYS A 357 -6.03 25.92 -2.22
CA CYS A 357 -6.79 26.56 -3.30
C CYS A 357 -6.70 25.82 -4.64
N ILE A 358 -5.60 25.11 -4.90
CA ILE A 358 -5.44 24.29 -6.11
C ILE A 358 -6.34 23.07 -6.01
N LEU A 359 -6.38 22.40 -4.86
CA LEU A 359 -7.27 21.26 -4.66
C LEU A 359 -8.75 21.66 -4.69
N VAL A 360 -9.13 22.82 -4.12
CA VAL A 360 -10.50 23.36 -4.25
C VAL A 360 -10.84 23.63 -5.72
N PHE A 361 -9.92 24.23 -6.49
CA PHE A 361 -10.10 24.46 -7.92
C PHE A 361 -10.29 23.14 -8.68
N LEU A 362 -9.44 22.14 -8.43
CA LEU A 362 -9.50 20.84 -9.11
C LEU A 362 -10.78 20.07 -8.76
N ASN A 363 -11.20 20.03 -7.50
CA ASN A 363 -12.43 19.36 -7.07
C ASN A 363 -13.68 20.04 -7.66
N ASN A 364 -13.74 21.38 -7.65
CA ASN A 364 -14.84 22.13 -8.31
C ASN A 364 -14.91 21.91 -9.82
N MET A 365 -13.79 21.52 -10.43
CA MET A 365 -13.80 21.12 -11.82
C MET A 365 -14.37 19.71 -11.95
N ILE A 366 -13.88 18.74 -11.19
CA ILE A 366 -14.18 17.31 -11.40
C ILE A 366 -15.60 16.92 -10.94
N ASP A 367 -16.05 17.40 -9.78
CA ASP A 367 -17.37 17.10 -9.22
C ASP A 367 -18.33 18.30 -9.39
N ASP A 368 -19.64 18.05 -9.32
CA ASP A 368 -20.72 19.06 -9.35
C ASP A 368 -20.72 20.02 -8.11
N GLY A 369 -19.61 20.08 -7.36
CA GLY A 369 -19.39 21.03 -6.28
C GLY A 369 -19.96 20.64 -4.91
N GLU A 370 -20.62 19.48 -4.77
CA GLU A 370 -21.22 19.05 -3.48
C GLU A 370 -20.18 18.67 -2.41
N GLN A 371 -18.96 18.26 -2.77
CA GLN A 371 -17.93 17.82 -1.82
C GLN A 371 -17.13 18.94 -1.12
N ILE A 372 -17.53 20.21 -1.21
CA ILE A 372 -16.78 21.30 -0.54
C ILE A 372 -17.68 22.21 0.26
N THR A 373 -18.26 21.70 1.35
CA THR A 373 -19.01 22.53 2.29
C THR A 373 -18.17 23.11 3.43
N THR A 374 -16.90 22.71 3.60
CA THR A 374 -16.08 23.18 4.73
C THR A 374 -15.16 24.36 4.40
N CYS A 375 -14.61 24.46 3.17
CA CYS A 375 -13.61 25.47 2.82
C CYS A 375 -14.16 26.71 2.06
N GLN A 376 -15.33 26.63 1.42
CA GLN A 376 -15.79 27.64 0.45
C GLN A 376 -16.21 28.99 1.07
N SER A 377 -16.71 29.04 2.32
CA SER A 377 -17.22 30.28 2.91
C SER A 377 -16.15 31.18 3.53
N ILE A 378 -14.96 30.64 3.85
CA ILE A 378 -13.88 31.37 4.57
C ILE A 378 -12.68 31.66 3.65
N HIS A 379 -12.54 30.98 2.51
CA HIS A 379 -11.30 31.01 1.72
C HIS A 379 -11.40 31.41 0.24
N ASN A 380 -12.58 31.78 -0.26
CA ASN A 380 -12.70 32.32 -1.63
C ASN A 380 -11.78 33.53 -1.85
N ASP A 381 -11.70 34.45 -0.88
CA ASP A 381 -10.80 35.62 -0.97
C ASP A 381 -9.32 35.22 -0.96
N ARG A 382 -8.96 34.16 -0.23
CA ARG A 382 -7.58 33.63 -0.20
C ARG A 382 -7.18 33.07 -1.56
N CYS A 383 -8.11 32.41 -2.26
CA CYS A 383 -7.84 31.78 -3.55
C CYS A 383 -7.81 32.77 -4.72
N LEU A 384 -8.42 33.95 -4.60
CA LEU A 384 -8.28 35.05 -5.57
C LEU A 384 -6.82 35.49 -5.75
N PHE A 385 -6.03 35.45 -4.68
CA PHE A 385 -4.62 35.87 -4.68
C PHE A 385 -3.65 34.67 -4.75
N SER A 386 -4.13 33.51 -5.21
CA SER A 386 -3.26 32.36 -5.44
C SER A 386 -2.13 32.73 -6.42
N SER A 387 -0.91 32.25 -6.16
CA SER A 387 0.23 32.39 -7.09
C SER A 387 0.02 31.60 -8.39
N CYS A 388 -0.97 30.70 -8.43
CA CYS A 388 -1.32 29.97 -9.64
C CYS A 388 -2.34 30.73 -10.48
N TYR A 389 -1.93 31.19 -11.66
CA TYR A 389 -2.74 32.08 -12.50
C TYR A 389 -4.11 31.49 -12.87
N ILE A 390 -4.19 30.22 -13.27
CA ILE A 390 -5.46 29.56 -13.62
C ILE A 390 -6.43 29.48 -12.44
N VAL A 391 -5.91 29.31 -11.22
CA VAL A 391 -6.71 29.25 -9.99
C VAL A 391 -7.23 30.65 -9.68
N SER A 392 -6.35 31.65 -9.66
CA SER A 392 -6.73 33.05 -9.42
C SER A 392 -7.78 33.54 -10.44
N GLU A 393 -7.63 33.17 -11.72
CA GLU A 393 -8.55 33.55 -12.78
C GLU A 393 -9.91 32.86 -12.62
N TYR A 394 -9.93 31.56 -12.30
CA TYR A 394 -11.16 30.82 -12.03
C TYR A 394 -11.97 31.46 -10.90
N PHE A 395 -11.34 31.73 -9.75
CA PHE A 395 -12.04 32.34 -8.62
C PHE A 395 -12.44 33.80 -8.88
N THR A 396 -11.64 34.56 -9.64
CA THR A 396 -12.01 35.92 -10.06
C THR A 396 -13.26 35.92 -10.93
N ARG A 397 -13.39 34.95 -11.84
CA ARG A 397 -14.60 34.78 -12.67
C ARG A 397 -15.80 34.38 -11.81
N LYS A 398 -15.64 33.41 -10.91
CA LYS A 398 -16.70 32.98 -9.98
C LYS A 398 -17.19 34.10 -9.07
N GLN A 399 -16.30 34.97 -8.58
CA GLN A 399 -16.70 36.12 -7.78
C GLN A 399 -17.52 37.12 -8.61
N LYS A 400 -17.16 37.38 -9.87
CA LYS A 400 -17.94 38.23 -10.77
C LYS A 400 -19.33 37.66 -11.10
N GLU A 401 -19.46 36.33 -11.20
CA GLU A 401 -20.74 35.64 -11.38
C GLU A 401 -21.65 35.77 -10.14
N LEU A 402 -21.05 35.81 -8.94
CA LEU A 402 -21.76 35.90 -7.65
C LEU A 402 -22.14 37.34 -7.26
N VAL A 403 -21.54 38.36 -7.86
CA VAL A 403 -22.00 39.75 -7.68
C VAL A 403 -23.31 39.90 -8.45
N PRO A 404 -24.47 40.10 -7.78
CA PRO A 404 -25.73 40.28 -8.48
C PRO A 404 -25.57 41.48 -9.40
N THR A 405 -25.76 41.25 -10.69
CA THR A 405 -25.92 42.34 -11.65
C THR A 405 -27.14 43.13 -11.18
N ILE A 406 -26.92 44.23 -10.46
CA ILE A 406 -27.96 45.22 -10.20
C ILE A 406 -28.31 45.74 -11.58
N LYS A 407 -29.32 45.12 -12.21
CA LYS A 407 -30.01 45.71 -13.35
C LYS A 407 -30.57 47.03 -12.83
N MET A 408 -29.85 48.13 -13.05
CA MET A 408 -30.44 49.45 -12.95
C MET A 408 -31.63 49.45 -13.91
N ASN A 409 -32.83 49.60 -13.36
CA ASN A 409 -34.05 49.82 -14.12
C ASN A 409 -33.87 51.08 -14.96
N THR A 410 -33.43 50.93 -16.21
CA THR A 410 -33.70 51.91 -17.27
C THR A 410 -35.22 51.89 -17.52
N PRO A 411 -35.90 53.05 -17.50
CA PRO A 411 -37.33 53.11 -17.76
C PRO A 411 -37.62 52.60 -19.17
N ALA A 412 -38.66 51.76 -19.28
CA ALA A 412 -39.13 51.17 -20.51
C ALA A 412 -39.39 52.23 -21.60
N MET A 413 -38.73 52.09 -22.74
CA MET A 413 -39.19 52.66 -24.00
C MET A 413 -39.85 51.54 -24.80
N MET A 414 -41.09 51.79 -25.23
CA MET A 414 -41.98 50.82 -25.85
C MET A 414 -41.54 50.39 -27.27
N THR A 415 -42.02 49.18 -27.63
CA THR A 415 -42.25 48.60 -28.98
C THR A 415 -41.09 47.90 -29.73
N PRO A 416 -41.39 46.93 -30.62
CA PRO A 416 -42.39 45.87 -30.52
C PRO A 416 -41.83 44.46 -30.85
N SER A 417 -42.61 43.47 -30.42
CA SER A 417 -42.51 42.02 -30.63
C SER A 417 -42.24 41.58 -32.08
N ILE A 418 -41.22 40.73 -32.26
CA ILE A 418 -41.19 39.68 -33.28
C ILE A 418 -40.56 38.44 -32.62
N ALA A 419 -41.39 37.45 -32.30
CA ALA A 419 -40.94 36.08 -32.04
C ALA A 419 -40.74 35.36 -33.38
N PRO A 420 -39.73 34.46 -33.48
CA PRO A 420 -40.09 33.04 -33.64
C PRO A 420 -39.03 32.08 -33.01
N PRO A 421 -39.19 30.75 -33.14
CA PRO A 421 -39.99 29.88 -32.31
C PRO A 421 -39.14 29.02 -31.36
N VAL A 422 -39.80 28.50 -30.33
CA VAL A 422 -39.30 27.49 -29.39
C VAL A 422 -39.12 26.16 -30.13
N ILE A 423 -37.93 25.55 -30.00
CA ILE A 423 -37.73 24.12 -30.23
C ILE A 423 -37.62 23.48 -28.85
N ASP A 424 -38.64 22.69 -28.55
CA ASP A 424 -38.77 21.85 -27.37
C ASP A 424 -38.04 20.52 -27.63
N PHE A 425 -37.11 20.14 -26.76
CA PHE A 425 -36.58 18.79 -26.69
C PHE A 425 -36.66 18.35 -25.23
N ASN A 426 -37.74 17.63 -24.93
CA ASN A 426 -37.90 16.85 -23.72
C ASN A 426 -37.28 15.46 -23.89
N GLU A 427 -36.81 14.94 -22.76
CA GLU A 427 -36.61 13.53 -22.38
C GLU A 427 -35.45 12.73 -23.00
N GLN A 428 -34.46 12.43 -22.14
CA GLN A 428 -33.98 11.05 -21.94
C GLN A 428 -33.38 10.89 -20.54
N ASP A 429 -33.83 9.84 -19.86
CA ASP A 429 -33.57 9.47 -18.46
C ASP A 429 -32.09 9.31 -18.09
N PRO A 430 -31.71 9.60 -16.82
CA PRO A 430 -30.41 9.22 -16.27
C PRO A 430 -30.37 7.73 -15.88
N PRO A 431 -29.26 7.01 -16.11
CA PRO A 431 -29.14 5.64 -15.65
C PRO A 431 -28.81 5.56 -14.16
N PHE A 432 -29.67 4.80 -13.47
CA PHE A 432 -29.49 4.15 -12.17
C PHE A 432 -28.04 3.76 -11.81
N TYR A 433 -27.58 4.18 -10.63
CA TYR A 433 -26.72 3.38 -9.74
C TYR A 433 -27.18 3.55 -8.28
N PRO A 434 -27.08 2.49 -7.45
CA PRO A 434 -27.65 2.47 -6.10
C PRO A 434 -26.70 3.10 -5.07
N ASP A 435 -27.28 3.92 -4.20
CA ASP A 435 -26.66 4.38 -2.95
C ASP A 435 -26.21 3.20 -2.08
N SER A 436 -24.94 3.19 -1.71
CA SER A 436 -24.47 2.46 -0.52
C SER A 436 -23.88 3.47 0.45
N LYS A 437 -24.67 3.79 1.48
CA LYS A 437 -24.20 4.44 2.69
C LYS A 437 -23.58 3.36 3.58
N GLU A 438 -22.31 3.50 3.93
CA GLU A 438 -21.76 2.90 5.15
C GLU A 438 -20.88 3.91 5.88
N GLU A 439 -20.97 3.83 7.21
CA GLU A 439 -20.70 4.85 8.20
C GLU A 439 -19.21 5.05 8.50
N GLU A 440 -18.86 6.29 8.84
CA GLU A 440 -17.59 6.69 9.43
C GLU A 440 -17.27 5.92 10.72
N GLN A 441 -16.07 5.35 10.80
CA GLN A 441 -15.40 5.12 12.08
C GLN A 441 -14.11 5.95 12.16
N THR A 442 -14.12 6.89 13.10
CA THR A 442 -13.07 7.83 13.43
C THR A 442 -11.88 7.13 14.09
N THR A 443 -10.67 7.33 13.56
CA THR A 443 -9.41 7.02 14.28
C THR A 443 -8.71 8.30 14.69
N ILE A 444 -8.55 8.45 16.00
CA ILE A 444 -7.82 9.52 16.68
C ILE A 444 -6.32 9.39 16.36
N ARG A 445 -5.71 10.40 15.73
CA ARG A 445 -4.24 10.50 15.56
C ARG A 445 -3.63 11.30 16.71
N VAL A 446 -2.60 10.71 17.32
CA VAL A 446 -1.69 11.36 18.28
C VAL A 446 -0.65 12.14 17.48
N ASN A 447 -0.55 13.45 17.70
CA ASN A 447 0.52 14.29 17.18
C ASN A 447 1.84 13.91 17.86
N MET A 448 2.87 13.58 17.08
CA MET A 448 4.27 13.61 17.52
C MET A 448 4.94 14.80 16.84
N GLU A 449 5.36 15.79 17.64
CA GLU A 449 6.25 16.86 17.21
C GLU A 449 7.62 16.28 16.79
N PRO A 450 8.23 16.76 15.69
CA PRO A 450 9.58 16.36 15.32
C PRO A 450 10.61 17.13 16.16
N ASN A 451 11.49 16.38 16.82
CA ASN A 451 12.70 16.93 17.44
C ASN A 451 13.64 17.45 16.35
N ILE A 452 14.01 18.72 16.52
CA ILE A 452 15.06 19.43 15.79
C ILE A 452 16.42 18.83 16.18
N TYR A 453 17.21 18.41 15.19
CA TYR A 453 18.66 18.26 15.35
C TYR A 453 19.35 19.08 14.26
N ASP A 454 20.23 19.96 14.73
CA ASP A 454 21.08 20.84 13.94
C ASP A 454 22.06 20.04 13.07
N GLU A 455 22.16 20.43 11.80
CA GLU A 455 23.20 20.03 10.87
C GLU A 455 24.54 20.66 11.30
N VAL A 456 25.59 19.85 11.40
CA VAL A 456 26.97 20.31 11.49
C VAL A 456 27.66 19.94 10.19
N ASP A 457 28.08 20.98 9.47
CA ASP A 457 28.88 20.94 8.25
C ASP A 457 30.24 20.27 8.48
N ASP A 458 30.64 19.37 7.59
CA ASP A 458 32.04 19.01 7.38
C ASP A 458 32.37 19.15 5.88
N GLU A 459 32.97 20.29 5.54
CA GLU A 459 33.69 20.54 4.30
C GLU A 459 34.98 19.71 4.24
N PHE A 460 35.22 18.98 3.14
CA PHE A 460 36.60 18.72 2.70
C PHE A 460 36.73 18.85 1.16
N PRO A 461 37.82 19.50 0.68
CA PRO A 461 37.91 19.95 -0.70
C PRO A 461 38.51 18.91 -1.66
N THR A 462 38.10 19.09 -2.90
CA THR A 462 38.64 18.56 -4.14
C THR A 462 40.15 18.75 -4.29
N ASN A 463 40.84 17.75 -4.85
CA ASN A 463 41.99 18.02 -5.71
C ASN A 463 42.11 16.99 -6.84
N THR A 464 42.21 17.56 -8.04
CA THR A 464 42.40 16.94 -9.35
C THR A 464 43.89 16.64 -9.56
N THR A 465 44.27 15.48 -10.08
CA THR A 465 45.45 15.41 -10.98
C THR A 465 45.39 14.23 -11.95
N THR A 466 45.56 14.61 -13.20
CA THR A 466 45.66 13.83 -14.43
C THR A 466 47.01 13.10 -14.53
N ALA A 467 47.04 11.83 -14.92
CA ALA A 467 48.12 11.23 -15.72
C ALA A 467 47.70 9.87 -16.31
N THR A 468 47.65 9.78 -17.63
CA THR A 468 47.77 8.54 -18.42
C THR A 468 49.24 8.44 -18.89
N PRO A 469 49.81 7.24 -19.07
CA PRO A 469 49.79 6.65 -20.42
C PRO A 469 49.74 5.10 -20.54
N VAL A 470 49.13 4.71 -21.66
CA VAL A 470 49.18 3.55 -22.60
C VAL A 470 50.12 2.32 -22.38
N VAL A 471 49.65 1.21 -23.00
CA VAL A 471 50.28 -0.06 -23.53
C VAL A 471 50.53 -1.20 -22.50
N THR A 472 50.25 -2.50 -22.69
CA THR A 472 50.11 -3.40 -23.86
C THR A 472 49.38 -4.70 -23.48
N THR A 473 48.72 -5.32 -24.46
CA THR A 473 48.12 -6.66 -24.48
C THR A 473 49.15 -7.80 -24.46
N THR A 474 48.91 -8.92 -23.76
CA THR A 474 49.38 -10.24 -24.20
C THR A 474 48.49 -11.38 -23.69
N THR A 475 48.03 -12.19 -24.63
CA THR A 475 47.23 -13.41 -24.49
C THR A 475 48.17 -14.61 -24.42
N ILE A 476 47.98 -15.55 -23.48
CA ILE A 476 48.52 -16.93 -23.62
C ILE A 476 47.48 -17.93 -23.09
N ILE A 477 47.10 -18.85 -23.99
CA ILE A 477 46.32 -20.07 -23.77
C ILE A 477 47.33 -21.21 -23.56
N THR A 478 47.16 -22.04 -22.52
CA THR A 478 47.53 -23.48 -22.56
C THR A 478 46.97 -24.26 -21.35
N THR A 479 46.30 -25.36 -21.62
CA THR A 479 46.00 -26.52 -20.76
C THR A 479 46.55 -27.78 -21.47
N PRO A 480 46.59 -28.98 -20.85
CA PRO A 480 47.03 -29.37 -19.50
C PRO A 480 48.09 -30.53 -19.56
N PRO A 481 48.50 -31.11 -18.42
CA PRO A 481 48.53 -32.57 -18.38
C PRO A 481 47.91 -33.20 -17.13
N ILE A 482 47.43 -34.42 -17.35
CA ILE A 482 46.77 -35.35 -16.44
C ILE A 482 47.83 -36.14 -15.65
N VAL A 483 47.74 -36.19 -14.32
CA VAL A 483 48.26 -37.29 -13.52
C VAL A 483 47.27 -37.62 -12.39
N THR A 484 46.97 -38.90 -12.30
CA THR A 484 46.02 -39.61 -11.45
C THR A 484 46.60 -39.91 -10.08
N THR A 485 45.93 -39.52 -8.98
CA THR A 485 45.94 -40.24 -7.69
C THR A 485 44.74 -39.82 -6.83
N THR A 486 43.90 -40.77 -6.43
CA THR A 486 42.85 -40.70 -5.40
C THR A 486 43.29 -41.52 -4.17
N PRO A 487 42.65 -41.39 -2.99
CA PRO A 487 42.46 -40.18 -2.20
C PRO A 487 42.96 -40.38 -0.74
N LEU A 488 43.53 -39.34 -0.11
CA LEU A 488 43.75 -39.34 1.34
C LEU A 488 42.77 -38.38 2.00
N LEU A 489 42.05 -38.92 2.98
CA LEU A 489 41.06 -38.28 3.83
C LEU A 489 41.75 -37.20 4.69
N ASN A 490 41.68 -35.95 4.26
CA ASN A 490 42.01 -34.79 5.09
C ASN A 490 40.77 -33.88 5.18
N THR A 491 40.32 -33.69 6.42
CA THR A 491 39.38 -32.67 6.88
C THR A 491 39.84 -31.28 6.42
N PRO A 492 38.96 -30.43 5.86
CA PRO A 492 39.34 -29.05 5.59
C PRO A 492 39.31 -28.23 6.88
N GLU A 493 40.44 -27.60 7.18
CA GLU A 493 40.52 -26.41 8.02
C GLU A 493 39.61 -25.33 7.44
N GLU A 494 38.79 -24.73 8.31
CA GLU A 494 38.00 -23.53 8.03
C GLU A 494 38.95 -22.37 7.69
N THR A 495 39.11 -22.08 6.40
CA THR A 495 39.57 -20.77 5.96
C THR A 495 38.38 -19.82 5.95
N ASP A 496 38.36 -18.90 6.92
CA ASP A 496 37.49 -17.73 6.98
C ASP A 496 37.68 -16.85 5.73
N ASN A 497 36.98 -17.18 4.64
CA ASN A 497 36.78 -16.28 3.51
C ASN A 497 35.54 -15.44 3.78
N ASP A 498 35.79 -14.30 4.42
CA ASP A 498 34.85 -13.26 4.81
C ASP A 498 34.26 -12.56 3.56
N PHE A 499 33.26 -13.18 2.92
CA PHE A 499 32.42 -12.60 1.85
C PHE A 499 31.07 -12.09 2.41
N ALA A 500 31.03 -11.68 3.68
CA ALA A 500 29.91 -10.91 4.19
C ALA A 500 30.00 -9.48 3.63
N THR A 501 28.94 -9.04 2.95
CA THR A 501 28.79 -7.65 2.52
C THR A 501 28.96 -6.70 3.72
N PRO A 502 29.54 -5.50 3.54
CA PRO A 502 29.81 -4.56 4.64
C PRO A 502 28.57 -4.12 5.43
N TYR A 503 27.37 -4.46 4.95
CA TYR A 503 26.09 -4.22 5.61
C TYR A 503 25.81 -5.19 6.78
N MET A 504 26.23 -6.47 6.69
CA MET A 504 25.99 -7.43 7.78
C MET A 504 26.90 -7.22 8.99
N LYS A 505 28.14 -6.76 8.76
CA LYS A 505 29.07 -6.43 9.86
C LYS A 505 28.57 -5.26 10.71
N ARG A 506 27.77 -4.34 10.13
CA ARG A 506 27.17 -3.20 10.84
C ARG A 506 25.97 -3.60 11.71
N LEU A 507 25.11 -4.48 11.20
CA LEU A 507 24.00 -5.08 11.94
C LEU A 507 24.48 -5.96 13.11
N GLU A 508 25.60 -6.68 12.95
CA GLU A 508 26.18 -7.51 14.02
C GLU A 508 26.77 -6.68 15.16
N THR A 509 27.37 -5.52 14.87
CA THR A 509 27.84 -4.58 15.90
C THR A 509 26.69 -3.86 16.61
N GLU A 510 25.56 -3.62 15.94
CA GLU A 510 24.37 -3.01 16.58
C GLU A 510 23.54 -4.03 17.37
N MET A 511 23.57 -5.32 17.01
CA MET A 511 22.92 -6.38 17.79
C MET A 511 23.71 -6.81 19.02
N LYS A 512 25.05 -6.72 19.02
CA LYS A 512 25.87 -7.11 20.19
C LYS A 512 25.75 -6.17 21.39
N THR A 513 25.15 -4.98 21.23
CA THR A 513 24.94 -4.01 22.32
C THR A 513 23.58 -4.12 23.00
N TYR A 514 22.66 -4.96 22.53
CA TYR A 514 21.40 -5.22 23.22
C TYR A 514 21.39 -6.62 23.84
N GLY A 515 21.70 -6.66 25.14
CA GLY A 515 21.66 -7.86 25.97
C GLY A 515 20.32 -8.58 25.87
N SER A 516 20.37 -9.82 25.41
CA SER A 516 19.26 -10.76 25.29
C SER A 516 18.87 -11.32 26.67
N ALA A 517 17.99 -10.62 27.39
CA ALA A 517 17.09 -11.20 28.39
C ALA A 517 16.09 -10.11 28.82
N ASN A 518 14.80 -10.41 28.69
CA ASN A 518 13.63 -9.58 29.10
C ASN A 518 12.98 -8.70 28.02
N TYR A 519 12.39 -9.30 26.98
CA TYR A 519 11.30 -8.62 26.26
C TYR A 519 10.20 -9.59 25.85
N LEU A 520 9.29 -9.85 26.81
CA LEU A 520 7.84 -10.00 26.58
C LEU A 520 7.11 -10.06 27.93
N ILE A 521 7.42 -9.10 28.81
CA ILE A 521 6.40 -8.61 29.74
C ILE A 521 5.83 -7.41 29.02
N LEU A 522 4.65 -7.58 28.43
CA LEU A 522 3.85 -6.47 27.93
C LEU A 522 3.63 -5.54 29.13
N SER A 523 4.48 -4.51 29.30
CA SER A 523 4.42 -3.65 30.48
C SER A 523 3.06 -2.97 30.47
N TRP A 524 2.26 -3.29 31.47
CA TRP A 524 0.90 -2.80 31.68
C TRP A 524 0.93 -1.39 32.31
N ILE A 525 2.13 -0.93 32.65
CA ILE A 525 2.42 0.37 33.27
C ILE A 525 2.05 1.55 32.36
N PRO A 526 2.39 1.61 31.05
CA PRO A 526 1.99 2.72 30.18
C PRO A 526 0.47 2.80 30.03
N PHE A 527 -0.22 1.65 29.92
CA PHE A 527 -1.68 1.60 29.86
C PHE A 527 -2.33 2.07 31.17
N ALA A 528 -1.78 1.68 32.32
CA ALA A 528 -2.25 2.12 33.62
C ALA A 528 -2.03 3.63 33.85
N ILE A 529 -0.92 4.19 33.33
CA ILE A 529 -0.64 5.63 33.37
C ILE A 529 -1.64 6.39 32.50
N ILE A 530 -1.86 5.97 31.25
CA ILE A 530 -2.82 6.62 30.35
C ILE A 530 -4.24 6.56 30.92
N ALA A 531 -4.66 5.40 31.45
CA ALA A 531 -5.97 5.23 32.07
C ALA A 531 -6.13 6.13 33.32
N SER A 532 -5.08 6.27 34.13
CA SER A 532 -5.08 7.13 35.31
C SER A 532 -5.11 8.61 34.94
N CYS A 533 -4.41 9.03 33.89
CA CYS A 533 -4.47 10.40 33.36
C CYS A 533 -5.87 10.74 32.83
N LEU A 534 -6.52 9.82 32.09
CA LEU A 534 -7.89 10.01 31.60
C LEU A 534 -8.90 10.09 32.75
N PHE A 535 -8.75 9.22 33.76
CA PHE A 535 -9.60 9.26 34.95
C PHE A 535 -9.45 10.58 35.72
N LEU A 536 -8.21 11.03 35.93
CA LEU A 536 -7.93 12.30 36.61
C LEU A 536 -8.51 13.50 35.84
N SER A 537 -8.36 13.53 34.51
CA SER A 537 -8.94 14.58 33.66
C SER A 537 -10.47 14.64 33.79
N LEU A 538 -11.13 13.47 33.87
CA LEU A 538 -12.57 13.40 34.05
C LEU A 538 -13.01 13.89 35.44
N VAL A 539 -12.26 13.55 36.49
CA VAL A 539 -12.52 14.04 37.86
C VAL A 539 -12.38 15.56 37.92
N ILE A 540 -11.34 16.13 37.31
CA ILE A 540 -11.13 17.60 37.25
C ILE A 540 -12.29 18.28 36.51
N ALA A 541 -12.73 17.72 35.38
CA ALA A 541 -13.86 18.25 34.64
C ALA A 541 -15.16 18.22 35.47
N MET A 542 -15.40 17.13 36.21
CA MET A 542 -16.59 16.98 37.05
C MET A 542 -16.59 17.94 38.24
N ILE A 543 -15.45 18.14 38.90
CA ILE A 543 -15.29 19.13 39.98
C ILE A 543 -15.50 20.55 39.43
N SER A 544 -14.93 20.87 38.27
CA SER A 544 -15.11 22.17 37.61
C SER A 544 -16.58 22.45 37.30
N TYR A 545 -17.30 21.43 36.80
CA TYR A 545 -18.74 21.51 36.55
C TYR A 545 -19.54 21.73 37.85
N LEU A 546 -19.23 21.02 38.93
CA LEU A 546 -19.89 21.20 40.24
C LEU A 546 -19.64 22.60 40.82
N ILE A 547 -18.43 23.12 40.70
CA ILE A 547 -18.09 24.49 41.14
C ILE A 547 -18.84 25.52 40.30
N TYR A 548 -18.87 25.34 38.98
CA TYR A 548 -19.61 26.21 38.06
C TYR A 548 -21.11 26.24 38.42
N HIS A 549 -21.71 25.07 38.60
CA HIS A 549 -23.13 24.95 38.94
C HIS A 549 -23.45 25.55 40.33
N LYS A 550 -22.59 25.31 41.33
CA LYS A 550 -22.78 25.85 42.69
C LYS A 550 -22.65 27.37 42.73
N ARG A 551 -21.82 27.98 41.87
CA ARG A 551 -21.74 29.45 41.75
C ARG A 551 -22.99 30.06 41.14
N HIS A 552 -23.63 29.37 40.20
CA HIS A 552 -24.84 29.88 39.55
C HIS A 552 -26.13 29.72 40.37
N THR A 553 -26.19 28.78 41.33
CA THR A 553 -27.40 28.57 42.15
C THR A 553 -27.48 29.41 43.43
N VAL A 554 -26.44 30.16 43.81
CA VAL A 554 -26.42 30.96 45.05
C VAL A 554 -26.85 32.43 44.83
N SER A 555 -27.07 32.85 43.57
CA SER A 555 -27.39 34.23 43.20
C SER A 555 -28.89 34.49 42.98
N PHE A 556 -29.75 34.13 43.94
CA PHE A 556 -31.11 34.69 44.03
C PHE A 556 -31.52 34.82 45.50
N LYS A 557 -30.94 35.83 46.18
CA LYS A 557 -31.48 36.34 47.44
C LYS A 557 -32.52 37.40 47.09
N LEU A 558 -33.80 37.13 47.36
CA LEU A 558 -34.87 38.12 47.23
C LEU A 558 -34.54 39.34 48.09
N VAL A 559 -34.50 40.52 47.46
CA VAL A 559 -34.50 41.81 48.15
C VAL A 559 -35.91 42.04 48.72
N PRO A 560 -36.09 42.30 50.02
CA PRO A 560 -37.40 42.63 50.56
C PRO A 560 -37.84 44.00 50.02
N GLN A 561 -38.96 44.04 49.31
CA GLN A 561 -39.60 45.29 48.91
C GLN A 561 -40.22 45.95 50.15
N THR A 562 -39.78 47.17 50.43
CA THR A 562 -40.44 48.08 51.38
C THR A 562 -41.84 48.45 50.87
N PRO A 563 -42.88 48.42 51.71
CA PRO A 563 -44.22 48.84 51.31
C PRO A 563 -44.31 50.36 51.14
N PRO A 564 -45.11 50.87 50.20
CA PRO A 564 -45.38 52.31 50.08
C PRO A 564 -46.29 52.77 51.21
N ILE A 565 -45.92 53.91 51.81
CA ILE A 565 -46.69 54.66 52.80
C ILE A 565 -47.88 55.32 52.07
N ILE A 566 -49.09 55.11 52.58
CA ILE A 566 -50.28 55.96 52.36
C ILE A 566 -50.57 56.68 53.66
#